data_AF-A0A929D174-F1
#
_entry.id   AF-A0A929D174-F1
#
_cell.length_a   1.000
_cell.length_b   1.000
_cell.length_c   1.000
_cell.angle_alpha   90.00
_cell.angle_beta   90.00
_cell.angle_gamma   90.00
#
_symmetry.space_group_name_H-M   'P 1'
#
loop_
_entity.id
_entity.type
_entity.pdbx_description
1 polymer ?
#
loop_
_entity_poly.entity_id
_entity_poly.type
_entity_poly.pdbx_seq_one_letter_code
_entity_poly.pdbx_strand_id
1 'polypeptide(L)'
;MFTVTIIIFCLIAIAFAASPFIQKGQEWSEELSASNLEKMKSEKERYYQAIKDVDFEFAEGKLNEKDHDELRNYYKEKAIQTIKSIDSIEKNEVSDKSNSPSITQAGSHSSE
;
A
#
# COMPACT_ATOMS: atom_id res chain seq x y z
N MET A 1 35.60 -5.87 -3.75
CA MET A 1 35.24 -6.36 -2.40
C MET A 1 34.34 -5.39 -1.64
N PHE A 2 34.60 -4.08 -1.64
CA PHE A 2 33.79 -3.07 -0.93
C PHE A 2 32.31 -2.99 -1.38
N THR A 3 32.04 -3.20 -2.66
CA THR A 3 30.69 -3.20 -3.23
C THR A 3 29.83 -4.37 -2.72
N VAL A 4 30.44 -5.54 -2.56
CA VAL A 4 29.75 -6.74 -2.06
C VAL A 4 29.33 -6.55 -0.60
N THR A 5 30.16 -5.89 0.21
CA THR A 5 29.85 -5.57 1.61
C THR A 5 28.67 -4.61 1.74
N ILE A 6 28.61 -3.59 0.88
CA ILE A 6 27.50 -2.61 0.88
C ILE A 6 26.18 -3.31 0.51
N ILE A 7 26.19 -4.18 -0.51
CA ILE A 7 25.00 -4.92 -0.94
C ILE A 7 24.48 -5.82 0.19
N ILE A 8 25.37 -6.53 0.88
CA ILE A 8 25.01 -7.39 2.02
C ILE A 8 24.39 -6.57 3.15
N PHE A 9 24.96 -5.41 3.48
CA PHE A 9 24.41 -4.53 4.52
C PHE A 9 23.02 -3.99 4.16
N CYS A 10 22.82 -3.59 2.91
CA CYS A 10 21.51 -3.15 2.42
C CYS A 10 20.46 -4.26 2.51
N LEU A 11 20.79 -5.50 2.14
CA LEU A 11 19.85 -6.63 2.21
C LEU A 11 19.42 -6.94 3.64
N ILE A 12 20.35 -6.86 4.60
CA ILE A 12 20.06 -7.08 6.03
C ILE A 12 19.18 -5.96 6.59
N ALA A 13 19.44 -4.71 6.22
CA ALA A 13 18.62 -3.57 6.65
C ALA A 13 17.16 -3.68 6.15
N ILE A 14 16.97 -4.10 4.90
CA ILE A 14 15.65 -4.32 4.31
C ILE A 14 14.93 -5.47 5.02
N ALA A 15 15.62 -6.59 5.25
CA ALA A 15 15.05 -7.75 5.94
C ALA A 15 14.65 -7.42 7.39
N PHE A 16 15.46 -6.62 8.09
CA PHE A 16 15.17 -6.21 9.46
C PHE A 16 13.98 -5.24 9.53
N ALA A 17 13.88 -4.30 8.58
CA ALA A 17 12.74 -3.39 8.47
C ALA A 17 11.42 -4.12 8.12
N ALA A 18 11.49 -5.24 7.41
CA ALA A 18 10.33 -6.07 7.08
C ALA A 18 9.92 -7.07 8.19
N SER A 19 10.82 -7.37 9.14
CA SER A 19 10.60 -8.31 10.24
C SER A 19 9.35 -8.06 11.12
N PRO A 20 9.01 -6.80 11.52
CA PRO A 20 7.80 -6.58 12.32
C PRO A 20 6.49 -6.79 11.54
N PHE A 21 6.54 -7.01 10.23
CA PHE A 21 5.37 -7.14 9.36
C PHE A 21 4.82 -8.57 9.29
N ILE A 22 5.55 -9.57 9.78
CA ILE A 22 5.23 -11.00 9.58
C ILE A 22 4.54 -11.65 10.80
N GLN A 23 4.54 -10.99 11.97
CA GLN A 23 4.07 -11.60 13.23
C GLN A 23 2.55 -11.46 13.55
N LYS A 24 1.69 -10.99 12.62
CA LYS A 24 0.30 -10.60 12.95
C LYS A 24 -0.82 -11.57 12.51
N GLY A 25 -0.54 -12.85 12.23
CA GLY A 25 -1.51 -13.77 11.61
C GLY A 25 -2.62 -14.38 12.48
N GLN A 26 -3.51 -13.60 13.13
CA GLN A 26 -4.66 -14.15 13.88
C GLN A 26 -6.07 -13.56 13.58
N GLU A 27 -6.30 -12.67 12.59
CA GLU A 27 -7.64 -12.10 12.30
C GLU A 27 -8.10 -12.30 10.84
N TRP A 28 -8.17 -13.54 10.38
CA TRP A 28 -8.15 -13.95 8.97
C TRP A 28 -9.26 -13.45 8.02
N SER A 29 -10.27 -12.68 8.47
CA SER A 29 -11.30 -12.08 7.60
C SER A 29 -11.15 -10.56 7.44
N GLU A 30 -10.95 -9.81 8.52
CA GLU A 30 -10.63 -8.37 8.44
C GLU A 30 -9.16 -8.17 8.03
N GLU A 31 -8.26 -9.10 8.40
CA GLU A 31 -6.86 -9.07 8.00
C GLU A 31 -6.71 -9.25 6.48
N LEU A 32 -7.63 -9.94 5.79
CA LEU A 32 -7.52 -10.13 4.34
C LEU A 32 -7.85 -8.85 3.56
N SER A 33 -8.86 -8.07 3.97
CA SER A 33 -9.16 -6.78 3.33
C SER A 33 -8.13 -5.72 3.72
N ALA A 34 -7.72 -5.68 5.00
CA ALA A 34 -6.65 -4.82 5.48
C ALA A 34 -5.31 -5.14 4.81
N SER A 35 -4.98 -6.42 4.62
CA SER A 35 -3.78 -6.88 3.91
C SER A 35 -3.79 -6.47 2.44
N ASN A 36 -4.94 -6.58 1.76
CA ASN A 36 -5.07 -6.14 0.37
C ASN A 36 -4.91 -4.61 0.25
N LEU A 37 -5.48 -3.84 1.18
CA LEU A 37 -5.32 -2.40 1.23
C LEU A 37 -3.87 -1.99 1.54
N GLU A 38 -3.21 -2.65 2.50
CA GLU A 38 -1.80 -2.44 2.81
C GLU A 38 -0.89 -2.80 1.63
N LYS A 39 -1.20 -3.88 0.91
CA LYS A 39 -0.47 -4.26 -0.30
C LYS A 39 -0.61 -3.20 -1.38
N MET A 40 -1.80 -2.66 -1.60
CA MET A 40 -1.99 -1.55 -2.55
C MET A 40 -1.29 -0.26 -2.11
N LYS A 41 -1.25 0.03 -0.81
CA LYS A 41 -0.49 1.17 -0.25
C LYS A 41 1.02 0.97 -0.47
N SER A 42 1.52 -0.25 -0.33
CA SER A 42 2.91 -0.62 -0.65
C SER A 42 3.20 -0.49 -2.16
N GLU A 43 2.29 -0.92 -3.02
CA GLU A 43 2.41 -0.75 -4.48
C GLU A 43 2.46 0.74 -4.87
N LYS A 44 1.63 1.59 -4.25
CA LYS A 44 1.71 3.04 -4.41
C LYS A 44 3.12 3.55 -4.09
N GLU A 45 3.67 3.21 -2.92
CA GLU A 45 5.01 3.64 -2.53
C GLU A 45 6.09 3.16 -3.51
N ARG A 46 5.99 1.92 -3.99
CA ARG A 46 6.90 1.40 -5.02
C ARG A 46 6.87 2.21 -6.31
N TYR A 47 5.70 2.65 -6.77
CA TYR A 47 5.62 3.50 -7.95
C TYR A 47 6.19 4.90 -7.71
N TYR A 48 6.03 5.47 -6.51
CA TYR A 48 6.68 6.73 -6.16
C TYR A 48 8.20 6.61 -6.11
N GLN A 49 8.74 5.51 -5.59
CA GLN A 49 10.17 5.26 -5.60
C GLN A 49 10.68 5.07 -7.03
N ALA A 50 9.96 4.33 -7.87
CA ALA A 50 10.34 4.17 -9.28
C ALA A 50 10.40 5.50 -10.05
N ILE A 51 9.49 6.45 -9.75
CA ILE A 51 9.55 7.80 -10.33
C ILE A 51 10.82 8.52 -9.88
N LYS A 52 11.16 8.46 -8.58
CA LYS A 52 12.38 9.10 -8.04
C LYS A 52 13.64 8.49 -8.64
N ASP A 53 13.67 7.18 -8.83
CA ASP A 53 14.80 6.47 -9.44
C ASP A 53 14.99 6.90 -10.90
N VAL A 54 13.90 7.02 -11.67
CA VAL A 54 13.94 7.52 -13.07
C VAL A 54 14.41 8.98 -13.12
N ASP A 55 13.90 9.84 -12.24
CA ASP A 55 14.32 11.24 -12.15
C ASP A 55 15.83 11.34 -11.80
N PHE A 56 16.31 10.46 -10.92
CA PHE A 56 17.71 10.37 -10.52
C PHE A 56 18.60 9.88 -11.67
N GLU A 57 18.21 8.81 -12.38
CA GLU A 57 18.95 8.29 -13.52
C GLU A 57 19.07 9.32 -14.65
N PHE A 58 18.02 10.11 -14.89
CA PHE A 58 18.07 11.23 -15.83
C PHE A 58 19.01 12.34 -15.35
N ALA A 59 18.97 12.72 -14.07
CA ALA A 59 19.88 13.70 -13.49
C ALA A 59 21.36 13.26 -13.55
N GLU A 60 21.62 11.96 -13.46
CA GLU A 60 22.94 11.35 -13.67
C GLU A 60 23.35 11.24 -15.15
N GLY A 61 22.46 11.59 -16.09
CA GLY A 61 22.70 11.52 -17.53
C GLY A 61 22.67 10.09 -18.10
N LYS A 62 22.11 9.13 -17.37
CA LYS A 62 21.96 7.73 -17.81
C LYS A 62 20.78 7.53 -18.78
N LEU A 63 19.80 8.43 -18.72
CA LEU A 63 18.63 8.44 -19.60
C LEU A 63 18.63 9.70 -20.46
N ASN A 64 18.13 9.58 -21.69
CA ASN A 64 17.79 10.75 -22.50
C ASN A 64 16.38 11.27 -22.13
N GLU A 65 16.06 12.49 -22.54
CA GLU A 65 14.81 13.17 -22.20
C GLU A 65 13.57 12.37 -22.61
N LYS A 66 13.60 11.76 -23.80
CA LYS A 66 12.48 10.96 -24.31
C LYS A 66 12.23 9.73 -23.44
N ASP A 67 13.27 8.96 -23.14
CA ASP A 67 13.16 7.73 -22.35
C ASP A 67 12.77 8.04 -20.90
N HIS A 68 13.30 9.13 -20.34
CA HIS A 68 12.87 9.65 -19.04
C HIS A 68 11.38 9.96 -19.02
N ASP A 69 10.90 10.74 -20.00
CA ASP A 69 9.49 11.16 -20.05
C ASP A 69 8.54 9.97 -20.23
N GLU A 70 8.90 9.01 -21.08
CA GLU A 70 8.13 7.78 -21.27
C GLU A 70 8.02 6.96 -19.97
N LEU A 71 9.15 6.69 -19.31
CA LEU A 71 9.19 5.90 -18.06
C LEU A 71 8.47 6.62 -16.92
N ARG A 72 8.69 7.92 -16.79
CA ARG A 72 8.08 8.75 -15.75
C ARG A 72 6.56 8.82 -15.91
N ASN A 73 6.08 9.00 -17.14
CA ASN A 73 4.64 9.00 -17.42
C ASN A 73 4.02 7.64 -17.14
N TYR A 74 4.68 6.55 -17.53
CA TYR A 74 4.22 5.19 -17.24
C TYR A 74 4.02 4.95 -15.72
N TYR A 75 5.03 5.25 -14.89
CA TYR A 75 4.91 5.04 -13.45
C TYR A 75 3.91 5.99 -12.80
N LYS A 76 3.78 7.22 -13.31
CA LYS A 76 2.76 8.18 -12.86
C LYS A 76 1.34 7.67 -13.14
N GLU A 77 1.09 7.11 -14.31
CA GLU A 77 -0.20 6.50 -14.63
C GLU A 77 -0.52 5.32 -13.71
N LYS A 78 0.47 4.46 -13.43
CA LYS A 78 0.30 3.34 -12.49
C LYS A 78 0.00 3.83 -11.07
N ALA A 79 0.72 4.83 -10.58
CA ALA A 79 0.46 5.42 -9.27
C ALA A 79 -0.97 5.98 -9.17
N ILE A 80 -1.44 6.70 -10.21
CA ILE A 80 -2.80 7.24 -10.27
C ILE A 80 -3.84 6.11 -10.25
N GLN A 81 -3.63 5.04 -11.02
CA GLN A 81 -4.53 3.89 -11.05
C GLN A 81 -4.62 3.22 -9.67
N THR A 82 -3.48 2.99 -9.01
CA THR A 82 -3.44 2.39 -7.67
C THR A 82 -4.14 3.26 -6.63
N ILE A 83 -3.94 4.59 -6.66
CA ILE A 83 -4.61 5.52 -5.74
C ILE A 83 -6.13 5.47 -5.94
N LYS A 84 -6.61 5.49 -7.18
CA LYS A 84 -8.06 5.39 -7.47
C LYS A 84 -8.67 4.07 -6.96
N SER A 85 -7.93 2.97 -7.07
CA SER A 85 -8.35 1.67 -6.54
C SER A 85 -8.43 1.68 -5.01
N ILE A 86 -7.45 2.29 -4.34
CA ILE A 86 -7.46 2.48 -2.88
C ILE A 86 -8.68 3.30 -2.44
N ASP A 87 -8.91 4.46 -3.06
CA ASP A 87 -10.04 5.35 -2.72
C ASP A 87 -11.39 4.63 -2.89
N SER A 88 -11.50 3.78 -3.92
CA SER A 88 -12.71 3.00 -4.18
C SER A 88 -12.95 1.92 -3.11
N ILE A 89 -11.90 1.28 -2.60
CA ILE A 89 -11.99 0.28 -1.53
C ILE A 89 -12.33 0.96 -0.20
N GLU A 90 -11.62 2.03 0.15
CA GLU A 90 -11.86 2.78 1.40
C GLU A 90 -13.29 3.34 1.45
N LYS A 91 -13.85 3.79 0.32
CA LYS A 91 -15.24 4.26 0.25
C LYS A 91 -16.28 3.15 0.43
N ASN A 92 -15.99 1.93 -0.03
CA ASN A 92 -16.90 0.79 0.11
C ASN A 92 -16.88 0.21 1.54
N GLU A 93 -15.71 0.17 2.21
CA GLU A 93 -15.63 -0.32 3.60
C GLU A 93 -16.36 0.59 4.61
N VAL A 94 -16.40 1.90 4.35
CA VAL A 94 -17.19 2.85 5.17
C VAL A 94 -18.70 2.63 5.00
N SER A 95 -19.15 2.13 3.86
CA SER A 95 -20.58 1.88 3.60
C SER A 95 -21.08 0.58 4.23
N ASP A 96 -20.21 -0.40 4.49
CA ASP A 96 -20.56 -1.70 5.08
C ASP A 96 -20.72 -1.63 6.61
N LYS A 97 -19.93 -0.76 7.28
CA LYS A 97 -20.06 -0.54 8.74
C LYS A 97 -21.32 0.22 9.17
N SER A 98 -22.10 0.79 8.23
CA SER A 98 -23.35 1.51 8.53
C SER A 98 -24.59 0.61 8.68
N ASN A 99 -24.48 -0.69 8.37
CA ASN A 99 -25.56 -1.66 8.59
C ASN A 99 -25.34 -2.46 9.90
N SER A 100 -25.04 -1.77 11.01
CA SER A 100 -25.35 -2.33 12.32
C SER A 100 -26.86 -2.16 12.56
N PRO A 101 -27.66 -3.23 12.69
CA PRO A 101 -29.04 -3.09 13.11
C PRO A 101 -29.00 -2.49 14.51
N SER A 102 -29.43 -1.24 14.60
CA SER A 102 -29.85 -0.62 15.85
C SER A 102 -31.01 -1.47 16.36
N ILE A 103 -30.73 -2.44 17.23
CA ILE A 103 -31.79 -3.09 18.00
C ILE A 103 -32.31 -2.01 18.95
N THR A 104 -33.39 -1.44 18.46
CA THR A 104 -34.26 -0.45 19.06
C THR A 104 -34.73 -0.95 20.42
N GLN A 105 -34.72 -0.02 21.39
CA GLN A 105 -35.51 -0.10 22.61
C GLN A 105 -36.89 -0.73 22.35
N ALA A 106 -37.17 -1.86 22.99
CA ALA A 106 -38.53 -2.26 23.29
C ALA A 106 -38.68 -2.20 24.81
N GLY A 107 -39.04 -1.01 25.30
CA GLY A 107 -39.79 -0.94 26.54
C GLY A 107 -41.19 -1.52 26.29
N SER A 108 -41.61 -2.48 27.11
CA SER A 108 -42.89 -2.47 27.84
C SER A 108 -43.28 -3.87 28.31
N HIS A 109 -43.66 -3.92 29.59
CA HIS A 109 -44.68 -4.77 30.23
C HIS A 109 -44.60 -6.30 30.03
N SER A 110 -44.30 -7.07 31.07
CA SER A 110 -45.23 -7.48 32.16
C SER A 110 -45.90 -8.82 31.86
N SER A 111 -45.99 -9.64 32.92
CA SER A 111 -46.76 -10.88 33.16
C SER A 111 -45.78 -12.00 33.52
N GLU A 112 -45.82 -12.68 34.66
CA GLU A 112 -46.64 -12.72 35.89
C GLU A 112 -45.76 -13.39 36.96
#